data_AF-A0A1I8JI20-F1
#
_entry.id   AF-A0A1I8JI20-F1
#
_cell.length_a   1.000
_cell.length_b   1.000
_cell.length_c   1.000
_cell.angle_alpha   90.00
_cell.angle_beta   90.00
_cell.angle_gamma   90.00
#
_symmetry.space_group_name_H-M   'P 1'
#
loop_
_entity.id
_entity.type
_entity.pdbx_description
1 polymer ?
#
loop_
_entity_poly.entity_id
_entity_poly.type
_entity_poly.pdbx_seq_one_letter_code
_entity_poly.pdbx_strand_id
1 'polypeptide(L)'
;VGFEWLKYHHDNRERLLAQIRRRVGHSIVPNSKHNLMPFTSKLLKQFGGQVKVVTEAESFWTPPAFACQFGRWLVSYAVPFLNSGTADQLDIGGWVVLQFELERVEINQCRNESTFRSLYANNVCNQGTTECVHIPDQGLSDTNFYCKCRRYFHHGNFSGEQVRMQYLLHRKGSASNYSSLECGPCPAECPGSCATNGDCLIKHDLDILRALPLVIQTFLMTVCVLVAAIVFKTRRNRVIKAAVWILLEIFILGVTILYLTVFLMYLNPTYEICFIIPWFREIGFTITYGTLLVKVYRVLCGFQSRKAHRVHVRDRDLLKYLAGIVAVAVGFMAAWTAATLDHSRRLHGTLESLNCSSADQLSGQLILEDGKVRKEDKELSFRVCAVGYWDAEKLVFLLLGLFYCYCVRSAPSDYSETRYITAAFISELVCSLAYHVIRQDVIWDRTHPDYVYLMYFARCHLTVTVTAALVIVCPSSGTCTARLKTRANNRSLMYSQVDANLVRADEPDGHRG
;
A
#
# COMPACT_ATOMS: atom_id res chain seq x y z
N VAL A 1 2.29 -34.05 22.93
CA VAL A 1 2.52 -35.43 22.42
C VAL A 1 1.16 -36.11 22.39
N GLY A 2 0.39 -35.95 21.32
CA GLY A 2 -1.01 -36.39 21.29
C GLY A 2 -1.28 -37.30 20.10
N PHE A 3 -0.97 -38.58 20.24
CA PHE A 3 -1.41 -39.67 19.36
C PHE A 3 -1.24 -41.01 20.10
N GLU A 4 -1.87 -41.17 21.27
CA GLU A 4 -1.80 -42.44 22.01
C GLU A 4 -2.50 -43.60 21.30
N TRP A 5 -3.41 -43.33 20.36
CA TRP A 5 -4.00 -44.36 19.48
C TRP A 5 -2.98 -44.96 18.48
N LEU A 6 -2.03 -44.16 17.99
CA LEU A 6 -0.95 -44.64 17.09
C LEU A 6 0.09 -45.50 17.80
N LYS A 7 0.05 -45.61 19.14
CA LYS A 7 0.97 -46.46 19.89
C LYS A 7 0.78 -47.96 19.56
N TYR A 8 -0.41 -48.33 19.05
CA TYR A 8 -0.74 -49.71 18.68
C TYR A 8 -0.57 -50.03 17.18
N HIS A 9 -0.43 -49.05 16.30
CA HIS A 9 -0.18 -49.25 14.86
C HIS A 9 1.25 -48.84 14.50
N HIS A 10 2.18 -49.78 14.67
CA HIS A 10 3.63 -49.54 14.67
C HIS A 10 4.21 -49.14 13.29
N ASP A 11 3.64 -49.61 12.18
CA ASP A 11 4.27 -49.50 10.84
C ASP A 11 4.07 -48.16 10.12
N ASN A 12 3.03 -47.39 10.43
CA ASN A 12 2.73 -46.13 9.75
C ASN A 12 3.13 -44.87 10.55
N ARG A 13 3.59 -45.03 11.79
CA ARG A 13 3.86 -43.93 12.73
C ARG A 13 4.98 -42.98 12.25
N GLU A 14 6.11 -43.55 11.84
CA GLU A 14 7.31 -42.79 11.43
C GLU A 14 7.05 -41.95 10.16
N ARG A 15 6.43 -42.54 9.13
CA ARG A 15 6.08 -41.84 7.87
C ARG A 15 5.06 -40.72 8.09
N LEU A 16 4.07 -40.93 8.96
CA LEU A 16 3.04 -39.95 9.25
C LEU A 16 3.60 -38.75 10.03
N LEU A 17 4.44 -39.00 11.04
CA LEU A 17 5.14 -37.94 11.80
C LEU A 17 6.03 -37.08 10.89
N ALA A 18 6.68 -37.69 9.90
CA ALA A 18 7.47 -36.97 8.89
C ALA A 18 6.61 -36.10 7.96
N GLN A 19 5.43 -36.56 7.55
CA GLN A 19 4.49 -35.78 6.72
C GLN A 19 3.83 -34.62 7.48
N ILE A 20 3.50 -34.83 8.76
CA ILE A 20 2.92 -33.79 9.63
C ILE A 20 3.96 -32.71 9.94
N ARG A 21 5.21 -33.09 10.26
CA ARG A 21 6.33 -32.14 10.47
C ARG A 21 6.64 -31.28 9.24
N ARG A 22 6.43 -31.79 8.03
CA ARG A 22 6.65 -31.02 6.78
C ARG A 22 5.59 -29.95 6.50
N ARG A 23 4.43 -29.95 7.19
CA ARG A 23 3.35 -28.97 6.98
C ARG A 23 3.26 -27.88 8.06
N VAL A 24 4.29 -27.71 8.89
CA VAL A 24 4.33 -26.78 10.04
C VAL A 24 4.52 -25.31 9.62
N GLY A 25 3.87 -24.88 8.54
CA GLY A 25 3.79 -23.48 8.12
C GLY A 25 2.46 -22.81 8.48
N HIS A 26 1.43 -23.58 8.85
CA HIS A 26 0.15 -23.03 9.29
C HIS A 26 0.02 -23.24 10.80
N SER A 27 0.18 -22.16 11.55
CA SER A 27 -0.20 -22.11 12.96
C SER A 27 -1.69 -22.46 13.06
N ILE A 28 -1.99 -23.70 13.47
CA ILE A 28 -3.37 -24.12 13.69
C ILE A 28 -3.79 -23.52 15.03
N VAL A 29 -4.49 -22.38 14.95
CA VAL A 29 -5.03 -21.70 16.12
C VAL A 29 -6.09 -22.58 16.78
N PRO A 30 -6.06 -22.74 18.12
CA PRO A 30 -7.17 -23.37 18.85
C PRO A 30 -8.49 -22.72 18.44
N ASN A 31 -9.56 -23.51 18.31
CA ASN A 31 -10.89 -23.04 17.86
C ASN A 31 -10.99 -22.58 16.39
N SER A 32 -9.97 -22.79 15.54
CA SER A 32 -10.11 -22.59 14.08
C SER A 32 -10.96 -23.71 13.47
N LYS A 33 -12.30 -23.57 13.53
CA LYS A 33 -13.27 -24.53 12.95
C LYS A 33 -12.99 -24.81 11.47
N HIS A 34 -12.55 -23.79 10.74
CA HIS A 34 -12.18 -23.89 9.33
C HIS A 34 -10.96 -24.77 9.05
N ASN A 35 -10.08 -24.98 10.03
CA ASN A 35 -8.82 -25.72 9.83
C ASN A 35 -8.81 -27.07 10.56
N LEU A 36 -9.33 -27.15 11.79
CA LEU A 36 -9.29 -28.38 12.58
C LEU A 36 -10.18 -29.50 12.01
N MET A 37 -11.38 -29.16 11.54
CA MET A 37 -12.33 -30.14 11.01
C MET A 37 -11.88 -30.78 9.68
N PRO A 38 -11.42 -30.03 8.66
CA PRO A 38 -10.88 -30.64 7.45
C PRO A 38 -9.55 -31.38 7.72
N PHE A 39 -8.77 -30.97 8.72
CA PHE A 39 -7.55 -31.67 9.11
C PHE A 39 -7.87 -33.04 9.74
N THR A 40 -8.71 -33.08 10.77
CA THR A 40 -9.09 -34.32 11.47
C THR A 40 -9.84 -35.28 10.56
N SER A 41 -10.76 -34.79 9.72
CA SER A 41 -11.47 -35.62 8.73
C SER A 41 -10.56 -36.19 7.64
N LYS A 42 -9.58 -35.42 7.13
CA LYS A 42 -8.58 -35.93 6.18
C LYS A 42 -7.67 -36.98 6.83
N LEU A 43 -7.27 -36.74 8.08
CA LEU A 43 -6.45 -37.67 8.84
C LEU A 43 -7.18 -39.00 9.03
N LEU A 44 -8.45 -38.97 9.46
CA LEU A 44 -9.29 -40.17 9.63
C LEU A 44 -9.52 -40.92 8.31
N LYS A 45 -9.73 -40.22 7.19
CA LYS A 45 -9.87 -40.85 5.86
C LYS A 45 -8.62 -41.59 5.39
N GLN A 46 -7.42 -41.19 5.83
CA GLN A 46 -6.18 -41.89 5.48
C GLN A 46 -5.98 -43.21 6.23
N PHE A 47 -6.72 -43.47 7.31
CA PHE A 47 -6.57 -44.66 8.16
C PHE A 47 -7.40 -45.88 7.74
N GLY A 48 -7.97 -45.89 6.52
CA GLY A 48 -8.30 -47.14 5.82
C GLY A 48 -9.28 -48.08 6.54
N GLY A 49 -10.52 -47.62 6.72
CA GLY A 49 -11.68 -48.40 7.11
C GLY A 49 -12.92 -47.53 6.92
N GLN A 50 -14.13 -48.09 6.83
CA GLN A 50 -15.38 -47.32 6.72
C GLN A 50 -15.65 -46.50 8.01
N VAL A 51 -14.84 -45.47 8.26
CA VAL A 51 -14.94 -44.59 9.42
C VAL A 51 -15.85 -43.43 9.06
N LYS A 52 -17.07 -43.45 9.60
CA LYS A 52 -17.99 -42.32 9.49
C LYS A 52 -17.52 -41.23 10.46
N VAL A 53 -17.04 -40.11 9.92
CA VAL A 53 -16.63 -38.95 10.72
C VAL A 53 -17.89 -38.33 11.33
N VAL A 54 -17.93 -38.27 12.66
CA VAL A 54 -19.04 -37.72 13.43
C VAL A 54 -19.08 -36.20 13.29
N THR A 55 -20.29 -35.64 13.23
CA THR A 55 -20.58 -34.20 13.10
C THR A 55 -20.12 -33.37 14.31
N GLU A 56 -20.00 -32.05 14.10
CA GLU A 56 -19.47 -31.03 15.03
C GLU A 56 -20.03 -31.08 16.47
N ALA A 57 -21.26 -31.57 16.65
CA ALA A 57 -21.96 -31.61 17.94
C ALA A 57 -21.36 -32.59 18.98
N GLU A 58 -20.56 -33.57 18.56
CA GLU A 58 -20.00 -34.60 19.45
C GLU A 58 -18.50 -34.43 19.71
N SER A 59 -17.89 -33.39 19.14
CA SER A 59 -16.50 -33.03 19.43
C SER A 59 -16.41 -32.09 20.63
N PHE A 60 -15.40 -32.26 21.47
CA PHE A 60 -15.23 -31.41 22.65
C PHE A 60 -13.78 -31.05 22.92
N TRP A 61 -13.61 -29.91 23.58
CA TRP A 61 -12.33 -29.44 24.11
C TRP A 61 -12.22 -29.82 25.58
N THR A 62 -11.05 -30.31 25.99
CA THR A 62 -10.76 -30.53 27.40
C THR A 62 -10.37 -29.22 28.07
N PRO A 63 -10.60 -29.08 29.40
CA PRO A 63 -9.95 -28.03 30.18
C PRO A 63 -8.42 -28.08 30.04
N PRO A 64 -7.71 -26.94 30.22
CA PRO A 64 -6.26 -26.93 30.28
C PRO A 64 -5.74 -27.84 31.40
N ALA A 65 -4.80 -28.72 31.06
CA ALA A 65 -4.16 -29.64 32.00
C ALA A 65 -2.64 -29.49 31.94
N PHE A 66 -1.99 -29.46 33.10
CA PHE A 66 -0.54 -29.45 33.19
C PHE A 66 0.00 -30.87 33.06
N ALA A 67 0.71 -31.16 31.98
CA ALA A 67 1.30 -32.47 31.75
C ALA A 67 2.69 -32.53 32.39
N CYS A 68 2.77 -33.07 33.61
CA CYS A 68 4.02 -33.16 34.38
C CYS A 68 5.18 -33.83 33.62
N GLN A 69 4.88 -34.81 32.76
CA GLN A 69 5.89 -35.50 31.94
C GLN A 69 6.59 -34.59 30.92
N PHE A 70 5.91 -33.53 30.47
CA PHE A 70 6.43 -32.59 29.47
C PHE A 70 6.72 -31.20 30.06
N GLY A 71 6.37 -30.98 31.33
CA GLY A 71 6.51 -29.69 32.01
C GLY A 71 5.72 -28.55 31.35
N ARG A 72 4.62 -28.85 30.66
CA ARG A 72 3.89 -27.90 29.80
C ARG A 72 2.38 -27.97 30.02
N TRP A 73 1.72 -26.83 29.85
CA TRP A 73 0.25 -26.76 29.79
C TRP A 73 -0.26 -27.21 28.43
N LEU A 74 -1.24 -28.11 28.43
CA LEU A 74 -1.84 -28.66 27.21
C LEU A 74 -3.36 -28.50 27.24
N VAL A 75 -3.94 -28.21 26.08
CA VAL A 75 -5.38 -28.31 25.83
C VAL A 75 -5.61 -29.34 24.74
N SER A 76 -6.60 -30.21 24.93
CA SER A 76 -6.88 -31.30 24.00
C SER A 76 -8.21 -31.10 23.29
N TYR A 77 -8.25 -31.38 21.99
CA TYR A 77 -9.46 -31.47 21.19
C TYR A 77 -9.71 -32.93 20.84
N ALA A 78 -10.82 -33.49 21.31
CA ALA A 78 -11.17 -34.88 21.12
C ALA A 78 -12.31 -35.01 20.10
N VAL A 79 -12.13 -35.92 19.13
CA VAL A 79 -13.13 -36.26 18.13
C VAL A 79 -13.35 -37.77 18.16
N PRO A 80 -14.58 -38.24 18.39
CA PRO A 80 -14.89 -39.67 18.34
C PRO A 80 -14.90 -40.14 16.88
N PHE A 81 -14.51 -41.39 16.67
CA PHE A 81 -14.72 -42.08 15.41
C PHE A 81 -15.46 -43.40 15.65
N LEU A 82 -16.35 -43.74 14.73
CA LEU A 82 -17.23 -44.90 14.85
C LEU A 82 -16.66 -46.05 14.02
N ASN A 83 -16.79 -47.27 14.55
CA ASN A 83 -16.51 -48.48 13.78
C ASN A 83 -17.69 -48.77 12.83
N SER A 84 -17.41 -49.30 11.64
CA SER A 84 -18.46 -49.68 10.68
C SER A 84 -19.21 -50.91 11.16
N GLY A 85 -20.43 -50.70 11.67
CA GLY A 85 -21.46 -51.73 11.87
C GLY A 85 -22.68 -51.44 11.00
N THR A 86 -23.61 -52.40 10.91
CA THR A 86 -24.95 -52.18 10.33
C THR A 86 -25.63 -50.99 11.02
N ALA A 87 -26.44 -50.23 10.29
CA ALA A 87 -26.93 -48.87 10.65
C ALA A 87 -27.55 -48.71 12.06
N ASP A 88 -27.94 -49.80 12.74
CA ASP A 88 -28.53 -49.81 14.08
C ASP A 88 -27.53 -50.06 15.25
N GLN A 89 -26.25 -50.31 14.99
CA GLN A 89 -25.26 -50.57 16.05
C GLN A 89 -23.90 -49.90 15.72
N LEU A 90 -23.87 -48.57 15.76
CA LEU A 90 -22.64 -47.79 15.66
C LEU A 90 -22.00 -47.66 17.05
N ASP A 91 -20.97 -48.46 17.32
CA ASP A 91 -20.14 -48.33 18.52
C ASP A 91 -19.00 -47.33 18.31
N ILE A 92 -18.65 -46.60 19.39
CA ILE A 92 -17.49 -45.71 19.42
C ILE A 92 -16.22 -46.56 19.32
N GLY A 93 -15.59 -46.55 18.14
CA GLY A 93 -14.36 -47.28 17.85
C GLY A 93 -13.11 -46.66 18.50
N GLY A 94 -13.20 -45.39 18.90
CA GLY A 94 -12.17 -44.70 19.66
C GLY A 94 -12.23 -43.19 19.50
N TRP A 95 -11.17 -42.52 19.97
CA TRP A 95 -11.05 -41.06 19.95
C TRP A 95 -9.74 -40.64 19.28
N VAL A 96 -9.82 -39.63 18.42
CA VAL A 96 -8.64 -38.88 17.97
C VAL A 96 -8.52 -37.65 18.85
N VAL A 97 -7.41 -37.58 19.59
CA VAL A 97 -7.12 -36.47 20.51
C VAL A 97 -5.96 -35.66 19.98
N LEU A 98 -6.24 -34.41 19.58
CA LEU A 98 -5.23 -33.43 19.21
C LEU A 98 -4.83 -32.62 20.43
N GLN A 99 -3.55 -32.57 20.76
CA GLN A 99 -3.04 -31.78 21.88
C GLN A 99 -2.34 -30.51 21.38
N PHE A 100 -2.72 -29.39 21.95
CA PHE A 100 -2.16 -28.08 21.69
C PHE A 100 -1.38 -27.60 22.91
N GLU A 101 -0.19 -27.08 22.68
CA GLU A 101 0.66 -26.47 23.71
C GLU A 101 0.18 -25.05 23.99
N LEU A 102 -0.14 -24.77 25.25
CA LEU A 102 -0.76 -23.50 25.65
C LEU A 102 0.20 -22.31 25.57
N GLU A 103 1.51 -22.51 25.74
CA GLU A 103 2.51 -21.44 25.68
C GLU A 103 2.53 -20.70 24.34
N ARG A 104 2.07 -21.37 23.27
CA ARG A 104 1.97 -20.81 21.91
C ARG A 104 0.57 -20.27 21.58
N VAL A 105 -0.36 -20.37 22.53
CA VAL A 105 -1.73 -19.89 22.38
C VAL A 105 -1.78 -18.45 22.84
N GLU A 106 -2.08 -17.57 21.90
CA GLU A 106 -2.31 -16.17 22.18
C GLU A 106 -3.70 -15.96 22.81
N ILE A 107 -3.74 -15.20 23.90
CA ILE A 107 -4.97 -14.85 24.60
C ILE A 107 -5.37 -13.42 24.23
N ASN A 108 -6.57 -13.28 23.66
CA ASN A 108 -7.21 -11.99 23.47
C ASN A 108 -8.24 -11.72 24.57
N GLN A 109 -7.84 -10.96 25.59
CA GLN A 109 -8.63 -10.60 26.79
C GLN A 109 -9.81 -9.66 26.48
N CYS A 110 -9.75 -8.98 25.33
CA CYS A 110 -10.79 -8.05 24.88
C CYS A 110 -11.92 -8.75 24.12
N ARG A 111 -11.79 -10.05 23.81
CA ARG A 111 -12.73 -10.78 22.95
C ARG A 111 -13.72 -11.61 23.78
N ASN A 112 -15.01 -11.26 23.67
CA ASN A 112 -16.09 -12.00 24.31
C ASN A 112 -16.50 -13.25 23.50
N GLU A 113 -15.65 -14.28 23.46
CA GLU A 113 -15.94 -15.56 22.78
C GLU A 113 -16.30 -16.69 23.77
N SER A 114 -17.19 -17.61 23.37
CA SER A 114 -17.83 -18.58 24.27
C SER A 114 -17.01 -19.83 24.59
N THR A 115 -16.18 -20.32 23.65
CA THR A 115 -15.49 -21.62 23.76
C THR A 115 -14.48 -21.69 24.90
N PHE A 116 -13.81 -20.58 25.20
CA PHE A 116 -12.80 -20.47 26.25
C PHE A 116 -13.02 -19.19 27.08
N ARG A 117 -14.28 -18.94 27.48
CA ARG A 117 -14.69 -17.70 28.15
C ARG A 117 -13.83 -17.36 29.38
N SER A 118 -13.33 -18.36 30.11
CA SER A 118 -12.44 -18.16 31.26
C SER A 118 -11.03 -17.69 30.90
N LEU A 119 -10.57 -17.94 29.66
CA LEU A 119 -9.27 -17.52 29.16
C LEU A 119 -9.35 -16.21 28.38
N TYR A 120 -10.39 -16.00 27.56
CA TYR A 120 -10.49 -14.87 26.62
C TYR A 120 -11.43 -13.72 27.08
N ALA A 121 -12.41 -13.98 27.94
CA ALA A 121 -13.40 -12.97 28.32
C ALA A 121 -13.12 -12.41 29.72
N ASN A 122 -11.95 -11.80 29.89
CA ASN A 122 -11.50 -11.20 31.15
C ASN A 122 -11.09 -9.73 30.97
N ASN A 123 -11.86 -8.95 30.21
CA ASN A 123 -11.63 -7.51 30.06
C ASN A 123 -11.70 -6.81 31.43
N VAL A 124 -10.54 -6.34 31.89
CA VAL A 124 -10.34 -5.66 33.17
C VAL A 124 -10.43 -4.14 33.03
N CYS A 125 -10.55 -3.60 31.82
CA CYS A 125 -10.64 -2.16 31.59
C CYS A 125 -11.97 -1.59 32.10
N ASN A 126 -11.96 -0.35 32.58
CA ASN A 126 -13.18 0.36 32.96
C ASN A 126 -14.05 0.64 31.73
N GLN A 127 -15.24 0.05 31.67
CA GLN A 127 -16.14 0.16 30.52
C GLN A 127 -16.77 1.54 30.35
N GLY A 128 -16.74 2.41 31.36
CA GLY A 128 -17.26 3.78 31.27
C GLY A 128 -16.32 4.71 30.51
N THR A 129 -15.01 4.64 30.81
CA THR A 129 -14.02 5.63 30.35
C THR A 129 -12.96 5.05 29.40
N THR A 130 -12.80 3.73 29.35
CA THR A 130 -11.76 3.05 28.57
C THR A 130 -12.30 1.96 27.63
N GLU A 131 -11.47 1.57 26.66
CA GLU A 131 -11.67 0.53 25.66
C GLU A 131 -10.45 -0.41 25.65
N CYS A 132 -10.70 -1.72 25.58
CA CYS A 132 -9.65 -2.74 25.62
C CYS A 132 -9.09 -2.99 24.22
N VAL A 133 -7.76 -2.89 24.07
CA VAL A 133 -7.06 -3.20 22.81
C VAL A 133 -6.04 -4.30 23.05
N HIS A 134 -6.09 -5.36 22.25
CA HIS A 134 -5.21 -6.52 22.34
C HIS A 134 -3.87 -6.26 21.64
N ILE A 135 -2.78 -6.74 22.25
CA ILE A 135 -1.41 -6.67 21.71
C ILE A 135 -1.07 -8.01 21.07
N PRO A 136 -0.92 -8.08 19.73
CA PRO A 136 -0.59 -9.32 19.06
C PRO A 136 0.87 -9.77 19.29
N ASP A 137 1.12 -11.07 19.08
CA ASP A 137 2.42 -11.76 19.06
C ASP A 137 3.19 -11.81 20.40
N GLN A 138 2.49 -11.70 21.52
CA GLN A 138 3.09 -11.72 22.88
C GLN A 138 2.95 -13.08 23.61
N GLY A 139 2.49 -14.13 22.92
CA GLY A 139 2.36 -15.48 23.49
C GLY A 139 1.27 -15.61 24.56
N LEU A 140 1.42 -16.60 25.45
CA LEU A 140 0.47 -16.87 26.55
C LEU A 140 0.75 -15.96 27.77
N SER A 141 0.20 -14.75 27.75
CA SER A 141 0.19 -13.86 28.92
C SER A 141 -1.21 -13.28 29.13
N ASP A 142 -1.59 -13.06 30.39
CA ASP A 142 -2.86 -12.41 30.74
C ASP A 142 -2.76 -10.87 30.80
N THR A 143 -1.62 -10.31 30.38
CA THR A 143 -1.34 -8.86 30.32
C THR A 143 -1.20 -8.33 28.89
N ASN A 144 -1.51 -9.13 27.86
CA ASN A 144 -1.37 -8.80 26.43
C ASN A 144 -2.47 -7.86 25.90
N PHE A 145 -2.78 -6.82 26.67
CA PHE A 145 -3.74 -5.80 26.31
C PHE A 145 -3.30 -4.46 26.89
N TYR A 146 -3.90 -3.38 26.40
CA TYR A 146 -3.84 -2.08 27.07
C TYR A 146 -5.23 -1.45 27.06
N CYS A 147 -5.51 -0.63 28.07
CA CYS A 147 -6.75 0.11 28.17
C CYS A 147 -6.54 1.49 27.58
N LYS A 148 -7.17 1.75 26.43
CA LYS A 148 -7.16 3.02 25.74
C LYS A 148 -8.34 3.88 26.20
N CYS A 149 -8.15 5.17 26.42
CA CYS A 149 -9.27 6.06 26.70
C CYS A 149 -10.29 6.07 25.55
N ARG A 150 -11.58 6.08 25.89
CA ARG A 150 -12.66 6.27 24.92
C ARG A 150 -12.61 7.68 24.33
N ARG A 151 -13.31 7.85 23.21
CA ARG A 151 -13.55 9.19 22.65
C ARG A 151 -14.15 10.09 23.73
N TYR A 152 -13.70 11.35 23.77
CA TYR A 152 -14.08 12.35 24.78
C TYR A 152 -13.45 12.19 26.19
N PHE A 153 -12.49 11.28 26.36
CA PHE A 153 -11.72 11.14 27.60
C PHE A 153 -10.20 11.21 27.33
N HIS A 154 -9.42 11.70 28.29
CA HIS A 154 -7.95 11.81 28.26
C HIS A 154 -7.31 11.17 29.51
N HIS A 155 -5.97 11.06 29.52
CA HIS A 155 -5.08 10.51 30.59
C HIS A 155 -4.15 9.34 30.15
N GLY A 156 -3.86 9.21 28.84
CA GLY A 156 -2.90 8.21 28.34
C GLY A 156 -3.45 6.80 28.11
N ASN A 157 -2.58 5.87 27.70
CA ASN A 157 -2.90 4.45 27.57
C ASN A 157 -2.37 3.73 28.82
N PHE A 158 -3.21 2.89 29.46
CA PHE A 158 -2.79 2.11 30.62
C PHE A 158 -2.35 0.71 30.19
N SER A 159 -1.19 0.25 30.64
CA SER A 159 -0.71 -1.10 30.30
C SER A 159 -1.56 -2.18 30.97
N GLY A 160 -1.74 -3.31 30.28
CA GLY A 160 -2.52 -4.44 30.81
C GLY A 160 -1.98 -4.95 32.13
N GLU A 161 -0.66 -5.00 32.30
CA GLU A 161 -0.01 -5.41 33.55
C GLU A 161 -0.40 -4.52 34.74
N GLN A 162 -0.33 -3.19 34.57
CA GLN A 162 -0.70 -2.23 35.62
C GLN A 162 -2.17 -2.37 36.00
N VAL A 163 -3.06 -2.39 35.00
CA VAL A 163 -4.51 -2.49 35.19
C VAL A 163 -4.88 -3.79 35.87
N ARG A 164 -4.29 -4.90 35.41
CA ARG A 164 -4.52 -6.24 35.93
C ARG A 164 -4.11 -6.34 37.40
N MET A 165 -2.93 -5.84 37.74
CA MET A 165 -2.43 -5.87 39.12
C MET A 165 -3.32 -5.06 40.07
N GLN A 166 -3.68 -3.82 39.69
CA GLN A 166 -4.53 -2.98 40.52
C GLN A 166 -5.94 -3.57 40.69
N TYR A 167 -6.51 -4.16 39.63
CA TYR A 167 -7.81 -4.83 39.71
C TYR A 167 -7.81 -6.04 40.65
N LEU A 168 -6.75 -6.84 40.65
CA LEU A 168 -6.65 -8.00 41.56
C LEU A 168 -6.55 -7.56 43.02
N LEU A 169 -5.84 -6.46 43.31
CA LEU A 169 -5.80 -5.86 44.65
C LEU A 169 -7.17 -5.34 45.07
N HIS A 170 -7.86 -4.64 44.16
CA HIS A 170 -9.23 -4.14 44.38
C HIS A 170 -10.19 -5.27 44.71
N ARG A 171 -10.15 -6.37 43.95
CA ARG A 171 -11.01 -7.54 44.16
C ARG A 171 -10.70 -8.31 45.45
N LYS A 172 -9.44 -8.26 45.92
CA LYS A 172 -9.02 -8.83 47.21
C LYS A 172 -9.34 -7.93 48.41
N GLY A 173 -9.92 -6.74 48.21
CA GLY A 173 -10.19 -5.78 49.28
C GLY A 173 -8.92 -5.13 49.87
N SER A 174 -7.80 -5.20 49.16
CA SER A 174 -6.55 -4.54 49.55
C SER A 174 -6.51 -3.10 49.02
N ALA A 175 -5.67 -2.25 49.61
CA ALA A 175 -5.44 -0.90 49.09
C ALA A 175 -5.00 -0.98 47.62
N SER A 176 -5.76 -0.34 46.73
CA SER A 176 -5.53 -0.37 45.28
C SER A 176 -5.88 0.97 44.66
N ASN A 177 -5.14 1.35 43.63
CA ASN A 177 -5.37 2.56 42.84
C ASN A 177 -6.16 2.24 41.57
N TYR A 178 -7.05 1.24 41.61
CA TYR A 178 -7.81 0.84 40.43
C TYR A 178 -8.77 1.94 39.95
N SER A 179 -9.37 2.70 40.88
CA SER A 179 -10.23 3.85 40.59
C SER A 179 -9.49 5.04 39.97
N SER A 180 -8.17 5.12 40.09
CA SER A 180 -7.38 6.15 39.40
C SER A 180 -6.98 5.76 37.98
N LEU A 181 -7.29 4.53 37.54
CA LEU A 181 -7.08 4.05 36.16
C LEU A 181 -8.30 4.35 35.28
N GLU A 182 -8.91 5.51 35.51
CA GLU A 182 -10.03 6.03 34.75
C GLU A 182 -9.60 7.26 33.98
N CYS A 183 -10.10 7.40 32.76
CA CYS A 183 -9.81 8.58 31.97
C CYS A 183 -10.70 9.75 32.40
N GLY A 184 -10.12 10.95 32.47
CA GLY A 184 -10.86 12.18 32.76
C GLY A 184 -11.60 12.69 31.51
N PRO A 185 -12.74 13.39 31.65
CA PRO A 185 -13.43 13.99 30.51
C PRO A 185 -12.53 15.01 29.81
N CYS A 186 -12.62 15.10 28.48
CA CYS A 186 -11.96 16.17 27.73
C CYS A 186 -12.44 17.55 28.22
N PRO A 187 -11.60 18.60 28.07
CA PRO A 187 -12.04 19.98 28.33
C PRO A 187 -13.34 20.32 27.61
N ALA A 188 -14.28 20.97 28.31
CA ALA A 188 -15.67 21.18 27.85
C ALA A 188 -15.81 21.98 26.55
N GLU A 189 -14.75 22.67 26.13
CA GLU A 189 -14.72 23.52 24.94
C GLU A 189 -13.71 22.99 23.89
N CYS A 190 -13.57 21.67 23.79
CA CYS A 190 -12.97 21.01 22.61
C CYS A 190 -14.07 20.68 21.59
N PRO A 191 -13.88 20.94 20.28
CA PRO A 191 -14.93 20.79 19.27
C PRO A 191 -15.32 19.34 18.97
N GLY A 192 -14.47 18.35 19.30
CA GLY A 192 -14.70 16.95 18.91
C GLY A 192 -14.08 15.89 19.81
N SER A 193 -12.77 15.89 20.04
CA SER A 193 -12.11 14.93 20.93
C SER A 193 -10.76 15.50 21.37
N CYS A 194 -10.15 14.94 22.41
CA CYS A 194 -8.83 15.34 22.86
C CYS A 194 -7.81 14.21 22.70
N ALA A 195 -6.54 14.57 22.57
CA ALA A 195 -5.42 13.65 22.59
C ALA A 195 -5.26 13.05 24.00
N THR A 196 -4.46 12.00 24.11
CA THR A 196 -4.11 11.36 25.39
C THR A 196 -3.55 12.34 26.42
N ASN A 197 -2.87 13.38 25.95
CA ASN A 197 -2.23 14.43 26.76
C ASN A 197 -3.21 15.56 27.15
N GLY A 198 -4.46 15.52 26.70
CA GLY A 198 -5.49 16.54 26.96
C GLY A 198 -5.61 17.64 25.89
N ASP A 199 -4.73 17.66 24.89
CA ASP A 199 -4.79 18.63 23.78
C ASP A 199 -6.04 18.45 22.93
N CYS A 200 -6.73 19.53 22.57
CA CYS A 200 -7.91 19.44 21.71
C CYS A 200 -7.52 19.05 20.28
N LEU A 201 -8.15 18.00 19.75
CA LEU A 201 -7.99 17.60 18.35
C LEU A 201 -8.94 18.44 17.47
N ILE A 202 -8.44 18.84 16.30
CA ILE A 202 -9.25 19.54 15.29
C ILE A 202 -10.42 18.64 14.86
N LYS A 203 -11.63 19.17 14.94
CA LYS A 203 -12.78 18.57 14.27
C LYS A 203 -12.73 18.96 12.79
N HIS A 204 -12.76 17.97 11.90
CA HIS A 204 -12.85 18.19 10.46
C HIS A 204 -14.26 18.69 10.09
N ASP A 205 -14.61 19.92 10.49
CA ASP A 205 -15.95 20.49 10.26
C ASP A 205 -16.17 20.97 8.81
N LEU A 206 -15.12 20.97 7.98
CA LEU A 206 -15.13 21.38 6.57
C LEU A 206 -15.27 20.18 5.61
N ASP A 207 -16.22 19.29 5.90
CA ASP A 207 -16.44 18.08 5.10
C ASP A 207 -16.68 18.39 3.62
N ILE A 208 -17.35 19.50 3.31
CA ILE A 208 -17.64 19.94 1.93
C ILE A 208 -16.35 20.32 1.18
N LEU A 209 -15.41 21.00 1.85
CA LEU A 209 -14.18 21.50 1.24
C LEU A 209 -13.19 20.35 0.94
N ARG A 210 -13.26 19.25 1.70
CA ARG A 210 -12.49 18.03 1.45
C ARG A 210 -13.19 17.06 0.50
N ALA A 211 -14.52 16.95 0.56
CA ALA A 211 -15.30 16.03 -0.26
C ALA A 211 -15.25 16.40 -1.74
N LEU A 212 -15.30 17.70 -2.08
CA LEU A 212 -15.27 18.14 -3.48
C LEU A 212 -13.99 17.71 -4.22
N PRO A 213 -12.77 18.00 -3.74
CA PRO A 213 -11.54 17.50 -4.36
C PRO A 213 -11.49 15.97 -4.42
N LEU A 214 -11.98 15.27 -3.39
CA LEU A 214 -12.01 13.80 -3.38
C LEU A 214 -12.88 13.23 -4.51
N VAL A 215 -14.07 13.81 -4.72
CA VAL A 215 -14.98 13.40 -5.80
C VAL A 215 -14.33 13.66 -7.16
N ILE A 216 -13.73 14.84 -7.36
CA ILE A 216 -13.03 15.17 -8.61
C ILE A 216 -11.86 14.19 -8.83
N GLN A 217 -11.10 13.90 -7.78
CA GLN A 217 -9.92 13.02 -7.85
C GLN A 217 -10.30 11.59 -8.20
N THR A 218 -11.33 11.05 -7.54
CA THR A 218 -11.83 9.69 -7.82
C THR A 218 -12.44 9.59 -9.21
N PHE A 219 -13.16 10.62 -9.65
CA PHE A 219 -13.65 10.71 -11.03
C PHE A 219 -12.49 10.67 -12.05
N LEU A 220 -11.47 11.50 -11.89
CA LEU A 220 -10.33 11.53 -12.82
C LEU A 220 -9.53 10.21 -12.81
N MET A 221 -9.40 9.57 -11.66
CA MET A 221 -8.84 8.21 -11.57
C MET A 221 -9.63 7.20 -12.42
N THR A 222 -10.97 7.20 -12.31
CA THR A 222 -11.80 6.30 -13.12
C THR A 222 -11.67 6.60 -14.62
N VAL A 223 -11.63 7.88 -15.01
CA VAL A 223 -11.40 8.29 -16.40
C VAL A 223 -10.05 7.79 -16.91
N CYS A 224 -8.98 7.91 -16.13
CA CYS A 224 -7.66 7.39 -16.50
C CYS A 224 -7.65 5.88 -16.73
N VAL A 225 -8.32 5.11 -15.86
CA VAL A 225 -8.44 3.65 -16.03
C VAL A 225 -9.24 3.31 -17.28
N LEU A 226 -10.33 4.04 -17.56
CA LEU A 226 -11.10 3.85 -18.80
C LEU A 226 -10.25 4.16 -20.04
N VAL A 227 -9.48 5.24 -20.04
CA VAL A 227 -8.56 5.58 -21.13
C VAL A 227 -7.49 4.50 -21.30
N ALA A 228 -6.90 3.98 -20.22
CA ALA A 228 -5.97 2.85 -20.27
C ALA A 228 -6.61 1.61 -20.93
N ALA A 229 -7.83 1.25 -20.54
CA ALA A 229 -8.56 0.12 -21.10
C ALA A 229 -8.87 0.32 -22.60
N ILE A 230 -9.24 1.54 -23.01
CA ILE A 230 -9.46 1.90 -24.41
C ILE A 230 -8.16 1.76 -25.21
N VAL A 231 -7.04 2.29 -24.71
CA VAL A 231 -5.72 2.17 -25.35
C VAL A 231 -5.31 0.71 -25.50
N PHE A 232 -5.52 -0.10 -24.46
CA PHE A 232 -5.24 -1.53 -24.49
C PHE A 232 -6.07 -2.26 -25.55
N LYS A 233 -7.38 -1.99 -25.61
CA LYS A 233 -8.28 -2.59 -26.61
C LYS A 233 -7.94 -2.16 -28.03
N THR A 234 -7.55 -0.89 -28.21
CA THR A 234 -7.25 -0.29 -29.52
C THR A 234 -5.78 -0.43 -29.94
N ARG A 235 -4.95 -1.19 -29.20
CA ARG A 235 -3.51 -1.40 -29.48
C ARG A 235 -3.18 -1.92 -30.89
N ARG A 236 -4.16 -2.58 -31.54
CA ARG A 236 -4.01 -3.09 -32.93
C ARG A 236 -4.18 -2.01 -34.00
N ASN A 237 -4.71 -0.83 -33.65
CA ASN A 237 -4.91 0.27 -34.59
C ASN A 237 -3.57 0.84 -35.05
N ARG A 238 -3.45 1.12 -36.35
CA ARG A 238 -2.20 1.61 -36.97
C ARG A 238 -1.69 2.91 -36.33
N VAL A 239 -2.59 3.81 -35.93
CA VAL A 239 -2.27 5.08 -35.26
C VAL A 239 -1.59 4.83 -33.92
N ILE A 240 -2.15 3.95 -33.08
CA ILE A 240 -1.64 3.66 -31.74
C ILE A 240 -0.37 2.79 -31.82
N LYS A 241 -0.29 1.89 -32.81
CA LYS A 241 0.93 1.12 -33.09
C LYS A 241 2.10 2.01 -33.49
N ALA A 242 1.86 3.09 -34.24
CA ALA A 242 2.90 4.04 -34.64
C ALA A 242 3.45 4.86 -33.44
N ALA A 243 2.61 5.16 -32.45
CA ALA A 243 2.97 5.92 -31.25
C ALA A 243 3.68 5.09 -30.14
N VAL A 244 4.03 3.83 -30.41
CA VAL A 244 4.56 2.86 -29.42
C VAL A 244 3.61 2.72 -28.23
N TRP A 245 2.51 1.99 -28.46
CA TRP A 245 1.44 1.77 -27.49
C TRP A 245 1.90 1.38 -26.07
N ILE A 246 2.99 0.61 -25.95
CA ILE A 246 3.55 0.20 -24.65
C ILE A 246 4.00 1.42 -23.82
N LEU A 247 4.65 2.41 -24.45
CA LEU A 247 5.08 3.63 -23.74
C LEU A 247 3.89 4.49 -23.30
N LEU A 248 2.81 4.49 -24.09
CA LEU A 248 1.57 5.19 -23.74
C LEU A 248 0.85 4.52 -22.55
N GLU A 249 0.82 3.19 -22.52
CA GLU A 249 0.24 2.42 -21.41
C GLU A 249 1.02 2.65 -20.10
N ILE A 250 2.36 2.59 -20.16
CA ILE A 250 3.23 2.88 -19.02
C ILE A 250 3.06 4.34 -18.55
N PHE A 251 2.91 5.30 -19.48
CA PHE A 251 2.63 6.69 -19.14
C PHE A 251 1.31 6.84 -18.36
N ILE A 252 0.22 6.21 -18.81
CA ILE A 252 -1.08 6.27 -18.12
C ILE A 252 -1.00 5.59 -16.74
N LEU A 253 -0.22 4.51 -16.61
CA LEU A 253 0.07 3.89 -15.31
C LEU A 253 0.75 4.89 -14.35
N GLY A 254 1.76 5.62 -14.82
CA GLY A 254 2.43 6.67 -14.04
C GLY A 254 1.47 7.76 -13.56
N VAL A 255 0.60 8.25 -14.46
CA VAL A 255 -0.44 9.23 -14.13
C VAL A 255 -1.40 8.70 -13.07
N THR A 256 -1.82 7.44 -13.19
CA THR A 256 -2.74 6.79 -12.23
C THR A 256 -2.10 6.66 -10.85
N ILE A 257 -0.80 6.31 -10.78
CA ILE A 257 -0.06 6.24 -9.52
C ILE A 257 0.05 7.64 -8.89
N LEU A 258 0.35 8.68 -9.68
CA LEU A 258 0.40 10.06 -9.18
C LEU A 258 -0.94 10.51 -8.62
N TYR A 259 -2.05 10.19 -9.29
CA TYR A 259 -3.37 10.48 -8.76
C TYR A 259 -3.72 9.66 -7.51
N LEU A 260 -3.23 8.42 -7.38
CA LEU A 260 -3.38 7.64 -6.15
C LEU A 260 -2.72 8.32 -4.95
N THR A 261 -1.60 9.02 -5.14
CA THR A 261 -0.93 9.73 -4.01
C THR A 261 -1.80 10.81 -3.39
N VAL A 262 -2.56 11.56 -4.20
CA VAL A 262 -3.49 12.60 -3.71
C VAL A 262 -4.65 11.96 -2.95
N PHE A 263 -5.13 10.80 -3.40
CA PHE A 263 -6.13 10.02 -2.67
C PHE A 263 -5.61 9.54 -1.31
N LEU A 264 -4.37 9.03 -1.24
CA LEU A 264 -3.76 8.58 0.01
C LEU A 264 -3.57 9.73 1.02
N MET A 265 -3.33 10.96 0.57
CA MET A 265 -3.25 12.13 1.45
C MET A 265 -4.59 12.51 2.10
N TYR A 266 -5.73 12.09 1.53
CA TYR A 266 -7.05 12.30 2.14
C TYR A 266 -7.30 11.32 3.31
N LEU A 267 -6.69 10.14 3.27
CA LEU A 267 -6.83 9.15 4.33
C LEU A 267 -6.17 9.65 5.62
N ASN A 268 -6.65 9.17 6.76
CA ASN A 268 -6.07 9.53 8.05
C ASN A 268 -4.59 9.14 8.11
N PRO A 269 -3.71 10.01 8.63
CA PRO A 269 -2.28 9.78 8.65
C PRO A 269 -1.97 8.58 9.55
N THR A 270 -1.44 7.53 8.93
CA THR A 270 -0.89 6.35 9.61
C THR A 270 0.56 6.19 9.17
N TYR A 271 1.35 5.47 9.95
CA TYR A 271 2.73 5.16 9.61
C TYR A 271 2.85 4.57 8.19
N GLU A 272 1.99 3.61 7.87
CA GLU A 272 1.95 2.96 6.55
C GLU A 272 1.69 3.94 5.40
N ILE A 273 0.67 4.80 5.56
CA ILE A 273 0.29 5.77 4.53
C ILE A 273 1.40 6.80 4.32
N CYS A 274 2.03 7.27 5.40
CA CYS A 274 3.11 8.25 5.32
C CYS A 274 4.40 7.68 4.69
N PHE A 275 4.62 6.37 4.75
CA PHE A 275 5.68 5.70 3.98
C PHE A 275 5.32 5.52 2.50
N ILE A 276 4.08 5.12 2.21
CA ILE A 276 3.65 4.80 0.83
C ILE A 276 3.58 6.06 -0.04
N ILE A 277 3.16 7.19 0.51
CA ILE A 277 2.98 8.45 -0.26
C ILE A 277 4.27 8.89 -0.99
N PRO A 278 5.43 9.05 -0.31
CA PRO A 278 6.69 9.39 -0.99
C PRO A 278 7.07 8.40 -2.09
N TRP A 279 6.92 7.10 -1.84
CA TRP A 279 7.24 6.04 -2.79
C TRP A 279 6.42 6.13 -4.08
N PHE A 280 5.10 6.22 -3.95
CA PHE A 280 4.21 6.34 -5.11
C PHE A 280 4.41 7.68 -5.84
N ARG A 281 4.69 8.76 -5.12
CA ARG A 281 4.99 10.07 -5.71
C ARG A 281 6.24 10.01 -6.58
N GLU A 282 7.32 9.40 -6.07
CA GLU A 282 8.58 9.29 -6.80
C GLU A 282 8.46 8.39 -8.02
N ILE A 283 7.98 7.16 -7.82
CA ILE A 283 7.84 6.17 -8.90
C ILE A 283 6.86 6.68 -9.97
N GLY A 284 5.71 7.24 -9.56
CA GLY A 284 4.74 7.81 -10.48
C GLY A 284 5.32 8.95 -11.32
N PHE A 285 6.12 9.82 -10.70
CA PHE A 285 6.83 10.91 -11.39
C PHE A 285 7.86 10.37 -12.38
N THR A 286 8.73 9.45 -11.94
CA THR A 286 9.77 8.85 -12.78
C THR A 286 9.17 8.11 -13.98
N ILE A 287 8.06 7.38 -13.80
CA ILE A 287 7.39 6.69 -14.90
C ILE A 287 6.78 7.71 -15.89
N THR A 288 6.06 8.71 -15.39
CA THR A 288 5.37 9.70 -16.22
C THR A 288 6.37 10.53 -17.03
N TYR A 289 7.34 11.17 -16.38
CA TYR A 289 8.30 12.02 -17.08
C TYR A 289 9.44 11.22 -17.72
N GLY A 290 9.78 10.03 -17.22
CA GLY A 290 10.73 9.12 -17.85
C GLY A 290 10.26 8.58 -19.19
N THR A 291 8.96 8.29 -19.35
CA THR A 291 8.42 7.92 -20.67
C THR A 291 8.52 9.07 -21.68
N LEU A 292 8.28 10.32 -21.24
CA LEU A 292 8.45 11.51 -22.07
C LEU A 292 9.93 11.74 -22.43
N LEU A 293 10.83 11.56 -21.47
CA LEU A 293 12.27 11.69 -21.66
C LEU A 293 12.78 10.69 -22.71
N VAL A 294 12.40 9.41 -22.59
CA VAL A 294 12.78 8.36 -23.54
C VAL A 294 12.18 8.60 -24.93
N LYS A 295 10.97 9.15 -25.00
CA LYS A 295 10.37 9.60 -26.28
C LYS A 295 11.20 10.70 -26.94
N VAL A 296 11.59 11.74 -26.20
CA VAL A 296 12.44 12.83 -26.72
C VAL A 296 13.82 12.30 -27.13
N TYR A 297 14.41 11.40 -26.33
CA TYR A 297 15.69 10.76 -26.63
C TYR A 297 15.64 9.99 -27.96
N ARG A 298 14.57 9.24 -28.24
CA ARG A 298 14.36 8.57 -29.53
C ARG A 298 14.42 9.55 -30.70
N VAL A 299 13.76 10.70 -30.54
CA VAL A 299 13.73 11.75 -31.56
C VAL A 299 15.15 12.31 -31.76
N LEU A 300 15.87 12.61 -30.68
CA LEU A 300 17.25 13.09 -30.71
C LEU A 300 18.19 12.15 -31.48
N CYS A 301 18.17 10.85 -31.18
CA CYS A 301 18.99 9.85 -31.89
C CYS A 301 18.65 9.76 -33.38
N GLY A 302 17.38 9.98 -33.73
CA GLY A 302 16.95 10.04 -35.13
C GLY A 302 17.56 11.19 -35.92
N PHE A 303 17.86 12.33 -35.28
CA PHE A 303 18.42 13.53 -35.91
C PHE A 303 19.96 13.65 -35.82
N GLN A 304 20.59 13.06 -34.80
CA GLN A 304 22.06 13.05 -34.68
C GLN A 304 22.78 12.15 -35.71
N SER A 305 22.03 11.47 -36.59
CA SER A 305 22.55 10.71 -37.72
C SER A 305 23.17 11.62 -38.80
N ARG A 306 24.32 12.25 -38.50
CA ARG A 306 25.15 12.96 -39.49
C ARG A 306 25.89 12.03 -40.47
N LYS A 307 25.84 10.71 -40.25
CA LYS A 307 26.22 9.71 -41.26
C LYS A 307 24.94 9.21 -41.92
N ALA A 308 24.98 8.91 -43.23
CA ALA A 308 23.84 8.55 -44.08
C ALA A 308 23.00 7.33 -43.62
N HIS A 309 23.32 6.74 -42.46
CA HIS A 309 22.62 5.61 -41.86
C HIS A 309 21.86 6.05 -40.58
N ARG A 310 20.56 6.30 -40.75
CA ARG A 310 19.62 6.59 -39.64
C ARG A 310 19.69 5.50 -38.58
N VAL A 311 20.21 5.81 -37.39
CA VAL A 311 20.26 4.85 -36.27
C VAL A 311 18.84 4.63 -35.75
N HIS A 312 18.25 3.51 -36.13
CA HIS A 312 16.94 3.09 -35.63
C HIS A 312 17.08 2.46 -34.24
N VAL A 313 16.73 3.20 -33.19
CA VAL A 313 16.65 2.65 -31.83
C VAL A 313 15.41 1.77 -31.73
N ARG A 314 15.61 0.50 -31.35
CA ARG A 314 14.55 -0.51 -31.23
C ARG A 314 13.72 -0.28 -29.97
N ASP A 315 12.41 -0.51 -30.03
CA ASP A 315 11.49 -0.31 -28.90
C ASP A 315 11.91 -1.05 -27.61
N ARG A 316 12.56 -2.22 -27.73
CA ARG A 316 13.11 -2.96 -26.58
C ARG A 316 14.21 -2.21 -25.86
N ASP A 317 15.03 -1.45 -26.57
CA ASP A 317 16.13 -0.70 -25.97
C ASP A 317 15.60 0.55 -25.27
N LEU A 318 14.55 1.18 -25.81
CA LEU A 318 13.81 2.26 -25.12
C LEU A 318 13.24 1.78 -23.77
N LEU A 319 12.64 0.58 -23.75
CA LEU A 319 12.12 -0.01 -22.52
C LEU A 319 13.23 -0.34 -21.51
N LYS A 320 14.43 -0.73 -21.96
CA LYS A 320 15.58 -0.93 -21.07
C LYS A 320 16.03 0.40 -20.44
N TYR A 321 16.10 1.48 -21.22
CA TYR A 321 16.43 2.81 -20.67
C TYR A 321 15.40 3.25 -19.63
N LEU A 322 14.10 3.11 -19.93
CA LEU A 322 13.05 3.43 -18.97
C LEU A 322 13.14 2.57 -17.71
N ALA A 323 13.34 1.26 -17.85
CA ALA A 323 13.51 0.36 -16.71
C ALA A 323 14.74 0.73 -15.87
N GLY A 324 15.85 1.13 -16.50
CA GLY A 324 17.04 1.62 -15.80
C GLY A 324 16.76 2.90 -15.00
N ILE A 325 16.06 3.88 -15.60
CA ILE A 325 15.67 5.12 -14.91
C ILE A 325 14.78 4.81 -13.69
N VAL A 326 13.79 3.94 -13.85
CA VAL A 326 12.90 3.52 -12.73
C VAL A 326 13.68 2.74 -11.66
N ALA A 327 14.64 1.89 -12.05
CA ALA A 327 15.46 1.14 -11.10
C ALA A 327 16.32 2.07 -10.23
N VAL A 328 16.87 3.15 -10.81
CA VAL A 328 17.59 4.18 -10.04
C VAL A 328 16.67 4.87 -9.04
N ALA A 329 15.44 5.24 -9.43
CA ALA A 329 14.46 5.86 -8.53
C ALA A 329 14.06 4.92 -7.39
N VAL A 330 13.83 3.63 -7.67
CA VAL A 330 13.55 2.61 -6.65
C VAL A 330 14.73 2.45 -5.70
N GLY A 331 15.97 2.43 -6.22
CA GLY A 331 17.18 2.38 -5.39
C GLY A 331 17.33 3.59 -4.47
N PHE A 332 17.04 4.79 -4.97
CA PHE A 332 17.01 6.01 -4.17
C PHE A 332 15.96 5.94 -3.05
N MET A 333 14.74 5.52 -3.36
CA MET A 333 13.67 5.37 -2.36
C MET A 333 13.95 4.28 -1.33
N ALA A 334 14.62 3.19 -1.74
CA ALA A 334 15.10 2.16 -0.82
C ALA A 334 16.17 2.71 0.14
N ALA A 335 17.12 3.49 -0.37
CA ALA A 335 18.13 4.14 0.45
C ALA A 335 17.53 5.17 1.42
N TRP A 336 16.59 5.99 0.95
CA TRP A 336 15.83 6.91 1.80
C TRP A 336 15.10 6.17 2.92
N THR A 337 14.37 5.11 2.59
CA THR A 337 13.64 4.29 3.57
C THR A 337 14.59 3.68 4.61
N ALA A 338 15.74 3.14 4.16
CA ALA A 338 16.75 2.59 5.06
C ALA A 338 17.34 3.66 5.98
N ALA A 339 17.65 4.85 5.47
CA ALA A 339 18.16 5.96 6.26
C ALA A 339 17.14 6.45 7.31
N THR A 340 15.86 6.55 6.93
CA THR A 340 14.76 6.93 7.82
C THR A 340 14.58 5.91 8.96
N LEU A 341 14.60 4.61 8.64
CA LEU A 341 14.47 3.53 9.62
C LEU A 341 15.71 3.42 10.53
N ASP A 342 16.90 3.63 10.00
CA ASP A 342 18.13 3.63 10.81
C ASP A 342 18.14 4.80 11.78
N HIS A 343 17.73 5.99 11.32
CA HIS A 343 17.62 7.16 12.18
C HIS A 343 16.60 6.96 13.31
N SER A 344 15.42 6.37 13.01
CA SER A 344 14.41 6.10 14.03
C SER A 344 14.90 5.09 15.08
N ARG A 345 15.62 4.04 14.66
CA ARG A 345 16.20 3.04 15.58
C ARG A 345 17.28 3.62 16.48
N ARG A 346 18.18 4.46 15.93
CA ARG A 346 19.23 5.12 16.73
C ARG A 346 18.64 6.03 17.79
N LEU A 347 17.61 6.80 17.43
CA LEU A 347 16.92 7.67 18.37
C LEU A 347 16.28 6.86 19.51
N HIS A 348 15.60 5.75 19.18
CA HIS A 348 15.01 4.87 20.18
C HIS A 348 16.05 4.29 21.15
N GLY A 349 17.17 3.77 20.64
CA GLY A 349 18.26 3.24 21.48
C GLY A 349 18.90 4.30 22.39
N THR A 350 19.02 5.55 21.93
CA THR A 350 19.48 6.64 22.81
C THR A 350 18.47 6.95 23.92
N LEU A 351 17.18 6.98 23.62
CA LEU A 351 16.12 7.29 24.60
C LEU A 351 15.96 6.20 25.66
N GLU A 352 16.13 4.93 25.27
CA GLU A 352 16.15 3.79 26.19
C GLU A 352 17.32 3.90 27.18
N SER A 353 18.50 4.32 26.73
CA SER A 353 19.66 4.54 27.60
C SER A 353 19.51 5.69 28.60
N LEU A 354 18.56 6.61 28.35
CA LEU A 354 18.27 7.77 29.19
C LEU A 354 17.08 7.54 30.16
N ASN A 355 16.50 6.33 30.19
CA ASN A 355 15.35 5.98 31.05
C ASN A 355 14.15 6.93 30.88
N CYS A 356 13.97 7.50 29.69
CA CYS A 356 12.84 8.37 29.38
C CYS A 356 11.63 7.55 28.95
N SER A 357 10.55 7.58 29.74
CA SER A 357 9.23 7.01 29.40
C SER A 357 8.55 7.64 28.18
N SER A 358 9.16 8.66 27.57
CA SER A 358 8.74 9.34 26.34
C SER A 358 9.40 8.79 25.06
N ALA A 359 10.19 7.71 25.14
CA ALA A 359 10.92 7.14 24.01
C ALA A 359 10.03 6.76 22.80
N ASP A 360 8.81 6.31 23.08
CA ASP A 360 7.82 5.88 22.09
C ASP A 360 7.18 7.06 21.34
N GLN A 361 7.08 8.23 22.00
CA GLN A 361 6.49 9.45 21.42
C GLN A 361 7.46 10.18 20.46
N LEU A 362 8.77 10.16 20.74
CA LEU A 362 9.77 10.86 19.93
C LEU A 362 10.17 10.09 18.67
N SER A 363 10.10 8.75 18.71
CA SER A 363 10.46 7.88 17.58
C SER A 363 9.52 8.02 16.38
N GLY A 364 8.25 8.40 16.61
CA GLY A 364 7.25 8.64 15.57
C GLY A 364 7.34 10.00 14.87
N GLN A 365 8.12 10.94 15.41
CA GLN A 365 8.12 12.34 14.99
C GLN A 365 8.87 12.60 13.66
N LEU A 366 9.59 11.60 13.14
CA LEU A 366 10.36 11.74 11.90
C LEU A 366 9.51 11.64 10.62
N ILE A 367 8.36 10.97 10.72
CA ILE A 367 7.48 10.65 9.58
C ILE A 367 6.06 11.18 9.81
N LEU A 368 5.67 11.36 11.06
CA LEU A 368 4.44 12.03 11.45
C LEU A 368 4.81 13.31 12.18
N GLU A 369 4.40 14.44 11.64
CA GLU A 369 4.53 15.74 12.28
C GLU A 369 3.21 16.04 13.00
N ASP A 370 3.30 16.37 14.29
CA ASP A 370 2.19 16.94 15.04
C ASP A 370 2.21 18.46 14.84
N GLY A 371 1.28 18.98 14.03
CA GLY A 371 1.07 20.40 13.81
C GLY A 371 0.11 20.99 14.84
N LYS A 372 0.26 22.29 15.12
CA LYS A 372 -0.66 23.06 15.96
C LYS A 372 -1.24 24.23 15.17
N VAL A 373 -2.55 24.43 15.26
CA VAL A 373 -3.25 25.59 14.70
C VAL A 373 -3.96 26.33 15.82
N ARG A 374 -3.81 27.66 15.87
CA ARG A 374 -4.58 28.50 16.79
C ARG A 374 -5.92 28.88 16.16
N LYS A 375 -7.02 28.52 16.82
CA LYS A 375 -8.38 28.99 16.45
C LYS A 375 -9.09 29.41 17.74
N GLU A 376 -9.67 30.61 17.75
CA GLU A 376 -10.48 31.13 18.88
C GLU A 376 -9.77 30.93 20.24
N ASP A 377 -8.54 31.43 20.34
CA ASP A 377 -7.67 31.41 21.53
C ASP A 377 -7.19 30.04 22.06
N LYS A 378 -7.48 28.94 21.35
CA LYS A 378 -6.97 27.60 21.69
C LYS A 378 -5.99 27.05 20.66
N GLU A 379 -5.02 26.30 21.14
CA GLU A 379 -4.14 25.47 20.32
C GLU A 379 -4.86 24.15 20.00
N LEU A 380 -5.14 23.91 18.72
CA LEU A 380 -5.63 22.62 18.25
C LEU A 380 -4.50 21.85 17.60
N SER A 381 -4.35 20.59 18.00
CA SER A 381 -3.33 19.70 17.47
C SER A 381 -3.90 18.81 16.36
N PHE A 382 -3.10 18.58 15.34
CA PHE A 382 -3.40 17.67 14.24
C PHE A 382 -2.13 16.95 13.81
N ARG A 383 -2.28 15.75 13.27
CA ARG A 383 -1.16 14.98 12.75
C ARG A 383 -1.15 15.04 11.23
N VAL A 384 0.02 15.18 10.62
CA VAL A 384 0.24 15.10 9.17
C VAL A 384 1.48 14.26 8.87
N CYS A 385 1.57 13.73 7.66
CA CYS A 385 2.80 13.09 7.22
C CYS A 385 3.88 14.17 7.03
N ALA A 386 5.03 13.99 7.68
CA ALA A 386 6.20 14.81 7.49
C ALA A 386 6.57 14.84 6.02
N VAL A 387 6.80 16.02 5.46
CA VAL A 387 7.19 16.13 4.06
C VAL A 387 8.68 16.39 3.99
N GLY A 388 9.42 15.39 3.52
CA GLY A 388 10.85 15.53 3.29
C GLY A 388 11.16 16.62 2.26
N TYR A 389 12.23 17.38 2.52
CA TYR A 389 12.78 18.44 1.66
C TYR A 389 13.61 17.90 0.47
N TRP A 390 13.60 16.58 0.25
CA TRP A 390 14.43 15.91 -0.74
C TRP A 390 13.75 15.88 -2.11
N ASP A 391 13.62 17.04 -2.76
CA ASP A 391 13.11 17.16 -4.13
C ASP A 391 14.20 17.62 -5.13
N ALA A 392 15.47 17.58 -4.71
CA ALA A 392 16.60 18.02 -5.53
C ALA A 392 16.80 17.11 -6.76
N GLU A 393 16.58 15.81 -6.63
CA GLU A 393 16.70 14.84 -7.72
C GLU A 393 15.68 15.12 -8.84
N LYS A 394 14.47 15.54 -8.49
CA LYS A 394 13.42 15.90 -9.48
C LYS A 394 13.79 17.12 -10.27
N LEU A 395 14.33 18.14 -9.61
CA LEU A 395 14.75 19.36 -10.28
C LEU A 395 15.86 19.07 -11.31
N VAL A 396 16.85 18.25 -10.94
CA VAL A 396 17.90 17.81 -11.87
C VAL A 396 17.30 17.01 -13.03
N PHE A 397 16.37 16.11 -12.75
CA PHE A 397 15.69 15.31 -13.78
C PHE A 397 14.90 16.16 -14.78
N LEU A 398 14.16 17.18 -14.31
CA LEU A 398 13.40 18.11 -15.16
C LEU A 398 14.32 18.98 -16.00
N LEU A 399 15.41 19.50 -15.43
CA LEU A 399 16.40 20.29 -16.18
C LEU A 399 17.08 19.46 -17.27
N LEU A 400 17.41 18.20 -16.98
CA LEU A 400 17.94 17.26 -17.98
C LEU A 400 16.92 17.01 -19.11
N GLY A 401 15.64 16.83 -18.77
CA GLY A 401 14.57 16.70 -19.76
C GLY A 401 14.41 17.93 -20.65
N LEU A 402 14.45 19.14 -20.07
CA LEU A 402 14.42 20.39 -20.81
C LEU A 402 15.64 20.58 -21.70
N PHE A 403 16.83 20.18 -21.24
CA PHE A 403 18.06 20.20 -22.05
C PHE A 403 17.90 19.33 -23.31
N TYR A 404 17.40 18.11 -23.18
CA TYR A 404 17.15 17.27 -24.36
C TYR A 404 16.06 17.85 -25.28
N CYS A 405 14.99 18.41 -24.71
CA CYS A 405 13.97 19.11 -25.48
C CYS A 405 14.57 20.30 -26.27
N TYR A 406 15.51 21.04 -25.65
CA TYR A 406 16.24 22.13 -26.30
C TYR A 406 17.11 21.63 -27.46
N CYS A 407 17.85 20.53 -27.29
CA CYS A 407 18.67 19.96 -28.37
C CYS A 407 17.85 19.54 -29.59
N VAL A 408 16.59 19.15 -29.40
CA VAL A 408 15.68 18.70 -30.46
C VAL A 408 14.82 19.85 -31.02
N ARG A 409 14.89 21.07 -30.47
CA ARG A 409 14.00 22.19 -30.83
C ARG A 409 14.03 22.56 -32.31
N SER A 410 15.20 22.47 -32.94
CA SER A 410 15.41 22.85 -34.34
C SER A 410 15.07 21.74 -35.31
N ALA A 411 14.72 20.56 -34.79
CA ALA A 411 14.38 19.43 -35.63
C ALA A 411 12.99 19.65 -36.27
N PRO A 412 12.87 19.55 -37.60
CA PRO A 412 11.58 19.59 -38.29
C PRO A 412 10.82 18.32 -37.92
N SER A 413 10.11 18.36 -36.81
CA SER A 413 9.18 17.30 -36.48
C SER A 413 7.97 17.45 -37.40
N ASP A 414 7.66 16.39 -38.17
CA ASP A 414 6.43 16.26 -38.97
C ASP A 414 5.14 16.48 -38.12
N TYR A 415 5.29 16.63 -36.79
CA TYR A 415 4.27 16.65 -35.77
C TYR A 415 4.70 17.51 -34.57
N SER A 416 3.81 18.33 -34.01
CA SER A 416 4.08 19.21 -32.86
C SER A 416 4.33 18.47 -31.52
N GLU A 417 4.61 17.16 -31.51
CA GLU A 417 4.79 16.33 -30.30
C GLU A 417 5.82 16.93 -29.37
N THR A 418 7.01 17.25 -29.91
CA THR A 418 8.12 17.71 -29.11
C THR A 418 7.79 19.02 -28.40
N ARG A 419 6.96 19.89 -29.01
CA ARG A 419 6.52 21.15 -28.38
C ARG A 419 5.61 20.90 -27.18
N TYR A 420 4.70 19.93 -27.27
CA TYR A 420 3.84 19.55 -26.15
C TYR A 420 4.61 18.86 -25.03
N ILE A 421 5.60 18.02 -25.36
CA ILE A 421 6.48 17.42 -24.36
C ILE A 421 7.30 18.51 -23.65
N THR A 422 7.86 19.48 -24.39
CA THR A 422 8.54 20.64 -23.78
C THR A 422 7.60 21.42 -22.87
N ALA A 423 6.35 21.68 -23.30
CA ALA A 423 5.35 22.37 -22.48
C ALA A 423 5.03 21.59 -21.19
N ALA A 424 4.96 20.26 -21.26
CA ALA A 424 4.76 19.42 -20.07
C ALA A 424 5.91 19.58 -19.06
N PHE A 425 7.17 19.49 -19.50
CA PHE A 425 8.34 19.71 -18.63
C PHE A 425 8.36 21.12 -18.02
N ILE A 426 8.05 22.15 -18.81
CA ILE A 426 7.97 23.53 -18.32
C ILE A 426 6.85 23.67 -17.28
N SER A 427 5.66 23.12 -17.55
CA SER A 427 4.52 23.22 -16.64
C SER A 427 4.79 22.59 -15.28
N GLU A 428 5.44 21.41 -15.25
CA GLU A 428 5.82 20.74 -14.01
C GLU A 428 6.88 21.55 -13.26
N LEU A 429 7.93 22.02 -13.94
CA LEU A 429 8.98 22.82 -13.30
C LEU A 429 8.42 24.09 -12.66
N VAL A 430 7.61 24.86 -13.39
CA VAL A 430 7.05 26.13 -12.91
C VAL A 430 6.08 25.90 -11.75
N CYS A 431 5.15 24.94 -11.87
CA CYS A 431 4.16 24.70 -10.82
C CYS A 431 4.79 24.09 -9.56
N SER A 432 5.79 23.20 -9.71
CA SER A 432 6.48 22.61 -8.55
C SER A 432 7.36 23.64 -7.84
N LEU A 433 8.08 24.51 -8.57
CA LEU A 433 8.79 25.64 -7.95
C LEU A 433 7.84 26.59 -7.21
N ALA A 434 6.71 26.97 -7.83
CA ALA A 434 5.71 27.82 -7.19
C ALA A 434 5.16 27.18 -5.92
N TYR A 435 4.87 25.87 -5.94
CA TYR A 435 4.40 25.14 -4.76
C TYR A 435 5.42 25.16 -3.62
N HIS A 436 6.72 24.95 -3.90
CA HIS A 436 7.76 24.97 -2.87
C HIS A 436 7.95 26.35 -2.25
N VAL A 437 7.91 27.41 -3.07
CA VAL A 437 7.97 28.80 -2.60
C VAL A 437 6.77 29.13 -1.71
N ILE A 438 5.54 28.90 -2.20
CA ILE A 438 4.31 29.16 -1.42
C ILE A 438 4.34 28.37 -0.12
N ARG A 439 4.80 27.12 -0.16
CA ARG A 439 4.91 26.30 1.04
C ARG A 439 5.90 26.89 2.04
N GLN A 440 7.10 27.25 1.61
CA GLN A 440 8.13 27.78 2.50
C GLN A 440 7.69 29.11 3.12
N ASP A 441 7.03 29.97 2.34
CA ASP A 441 6.63 31.31 2.77
C ASP A 441 5.33 31.32 3.60
N VAL A 442 4.40 30.39 3.37
CA VAL A 442 3.04 30.41 3.96
C VAL A 442 2.80 29.31 5.01
N ILE A 443 3.45 28.15 4.90
CA ILE A 443 3.05 26.92 5.62
C ILE A 443 3.85 26.67 6.90
N TRP A 444 4.98 27.36 7.12
CA TRP A 444 5.92 26.99 8.17
C TRP A 444 5.31 26.90 9.59
N ASP A 445 4.22 27.61 9.93
CA ASP A 445 3.65 27.51 11.29
C ASP A 445 2.11 27.63 11.46
N ARG A 446 1.26 27.83 10.43
CA ARG A 446 -0.14 28.28 10.69
C ARG A 446 -1.29 27.75 9.82
N THR A 447 -1.07 26.88 8.84
CA THR A 447 -2.14 26.50 7.92
C THR A 447 -2.84 25.20 8.31
N HIS A 448 -4.18 25.25 8.32
CA HIS A 448 -5.03 24.08 8.55
C HIS A 448 -4.72 22.97 7.52
N PRO A 449 -4.72 21.67 7.90
CA PRO A 449 -4.35 20.56 7.02
C PRO A 449 -5.14 20.49 5.71
N ASP A 450 -6.36 21.03 5.70
CA ASP A 450 -7.23 21.09 4.51
C ASP A 450 -6.62 21.96 3.40
N TYR A 451 -5.98 23.07 3.76
CA TYR A 451 -5.32 23.94 2.77
C TYR A 451 -4.07 23.29 2.20
N VAL A 452 -3.33 22.54 3.03
CA VAL A 452 -2.19 21.75 2.58
C VAL A 452 -2.65 20.71 1.55
N TYR A 453 -3.75 20.00 1.84
CA TYR A 453 -4.36 19.06 0.90
C TYR A 453 -4.81 19.74 -0.41
N LEU A 454 -5.50 20.88 -0.32
CA LEU A 454 -5.95 21.64 -1.50
C LEU A 454 -4.78 22.12 -2.37
N MET A 455 -3.69 22.58 -1.77
CA MET A 455 -2.50 22.98 -2.50
C MET A 455 -1.85 21.80 -3.23
N TYR A 456 -1.78 20.63 -2.60
CA TYR A 456 -1.30 19.41 -3.25
C TYR A 456 -2.20 18.96 -4.39
N PHE A 457 -3.52 19.00 -4.19
CA PHE A 457 -4.52 18.72 -5.22
C PHE A 457 -4.35 19.67 -6.41
N ALA A 458 -4.26 20.98 -6.16
CA ALA A 458 -4.05 21.99 -7.20
C ALA A 458 -2.75 21.76 -7.97
N ARG A 459 -1.63 21.51 -7.28
CA ARG A 459 -0.34 21.20 -7.91
C ARG A 459 -0.45 19.97 -8.81
N CYS A 460 -1.05 18.89 -8.31
CA CYS A 460 -1.23 17.66 -9.08
C CYS A 460 -2.05 17.90 -10.36
N HIS A 461 -3.13 18.68 -10.29
CA HIS A 461 -3.93 18.97 -11.48
C HIS A 461 -3.22 19.89 -12.47
N LEU A 462 -2.57 20.94 -11.99
CA LEU A 462 -1.82 21.88 -12.83
C LEU A 462 -0.66 21.21 -13.58
N THR A 463 -0.11 20.11 -13.06
CA THR A 463 0.99 19.42 -13.73
C THR A 463 0.58 18.12 -14.40
N VAL A 464 0.02 17.16 -13.66
CA VAL A 464 -0.28 15.81 -14.15
C VAL A 464 -1.44 15.83 -15.13
N THR A 465 -2.52 16.57 -14.82
CA THR A 465 -3.70 16.63 -15.70
C THR A 465 -3.38 17.39 -16.98
N VAL A 466 -2.64 18.50 -16.87
CA VAL A 466 -2.15 19.25 -18.03
C VAL A 466 -1.24 18.38 -18.89
N THR A 467 -0.28 17.66 -18.29
CA THR A 467 0.62 16.76 -19.02
C THR A 467 -0.14 15.62 -19.71
N ALA A 468 -1.09 14.99 -19.03
CA ALA A 468 -1.94 13.95 -19.60
C ALA A 468 -2.78 14.48 -20.77
N ALA A 469 -3.38 15.66 -20.62
CA ALA A 469 -4.16 16.29 -21.69
C ALA A 469 -3.29 16.60 -22.92
N LEU A 470 -2.11 17.20 -22.72
CA LEU A 470 -1.18 17.53 -23.80
C LEU A 470 -0.72 16.29 -24.58
N VAL A 471 -0.47 15.17 -23.89
CA VAL A 471 0.07 13.94 -24.50
C VAL A 471 -1.04 13.07 -25.13
N ILE A 472 -2.21 12.98 -24.51
CA ILE A 472 -3.31 12.07 -24.92
C ILE A 472 -4.24 12.72 -25.95
N VAL A 473 -4.58 14.01 -25.81
CA VAL A 473 -5.54 14.68 -26.69
C VAL A 473 -4.95 14.96 -28.07
N CYS A 474 -3.63 15.20 -28.13
CA CYS A 474 -2.89 15.51 -29.35
C CYS A 474 -3.11 14.51 -30.51
N PRO A 475 -3.03 13.18 -30.31
CA PRO A 475 -3.35 12.23 -31.39
C PRO A 475 -4.83 12.16 -31.79
N SER A 476 -5.77 12.71 -31.00
CA SER A 476 -7.22 12.59 -31.23
C SER A 476 -7.87 13.80 -31.93
N SER A 477 -7.32 15.01 -31.77
CA SER A 477 -7.92 16.24 -32.31
C SER A 477 -7.60 16.43 -33.81
N GLY A 478 -8.30 15.68 -34.66
CA GLY A 478 -8.70 16.06 -36.03
C GLY A 478 -7.66 16.24 -37.13
N THR A 479 -6.39 16.55 -36.83
CA THR A 479 -5.35 16.78 -37.86
C THR A 479 -4.72 15.48 -38.35
N CYS A 480 -4.77 14.41 -37.54
CA CYS A 480 -4.24 13.08 -37.88
C CYS A 480 -5.07 12.34 -38.93
N THR A 481 -6.40 12.45 -38.90
CA THR A 481 -7.29 11.84 -39.90
C THR A 481 -7.27 12.62 -41.22
N ALA A 482 -7.19 13.95 -41.17
CA ALA A 482 -7.10 14.78 -42.36
C ALA A 482 -5.80 14.54 -43.17
N ARG A 483 -4.63 14.49 -42.51
CA ARG A 483 -3.33 14.35 -43.20
C ARG A 483 -2.96 12.93 -43.62
N LEU A 484 -3.48 11.88 -42.97
CA LEU A 484 -3.31 10.50 -43.48
C LEU A 484 -4.04 10.29 -44.82
N LYS A 485 -5.20 10.94 -45.00
CA LYS A 485 -5.95 10.93 -46.27
C LYS A 485 -5.21 11.69 -47.37
N THR A 486 -4.57 12.82 -47.05
CA THR A 486 -3.74 13.59 -48.01
C THR A 486 -2.42 12.89 -48.36
N ARG A 487 -1.76 12.21 -47.41
CA ARG A 487 -0.47 11.53 -47.64
C ARG A 487 -0.62 10.23 -48.43
N ALA A 488 -1.76 9.54 -48.32
CA ALA A 488 -2.11 8.44 -49.22
C ALA A 488 -2.27 8.92 -50.67
N ASN A 489 -2.99 10.04 -50.87
CA ASN A 489 -3.21 10.64 -52.18
C ASN A 489 -1.92 11.21 -52.81
N ASN A 490 -1.03 11.81 -52.00
CA ASN A 490 0.24 12.36 -52.49
C ASN A 490 1.30 11.29 -52.74
N ARG A 491 1.27 10.15 -52.03
CA ARG A 491 2.15 9.01 -52.36
C ARG A 491 1.73 8.31 -53.64
N SER A 492 0.43 8.19 -53.93
CA SER A 492 -0.04 7.68 -55.23
C SER A 492 0.28 8.63 -56.38
N LEU A 493 0.20 9.96 -56.17
CA LEU A 493 0.62 10.94 -57.18
C LEU A 493 2.14 10.92 -57.41
N MET A 494 2.95 10.85 -56.36
CA MET A 494 4.41 10.80 -56.53
C MET A 494 4.91 9.51 -57.19
N TYR A 495 4.29 8.35 -56.94
CA TYR A 495 4.63 7.14 -57.69
C TYR A 495 4.20 7.25 -59.17
N SER A 496 3.01 7.80 -59.45
CA SER A 496 2.55 8.01 -60.83
C SER A 496 3.39 9.03 -61.61
N GLN A 497 3.93 10.07 -60.95
CA GLN A 497 4.82 11.05 -61.59
C GLN A 497 6.26 10.56 -61.76
N VAL A 498 6.74 9.69 -60.86
CA VAL A 498 8.05 9.05 -61.02
C VAL A 498 8.00 8.00 -62.15
N ASP A 499 6.93 7.20 -62.25
CA ASP A 499 6.76 6.25 -63.36
C ASP A 499 6.56 6.95 -64.71
N ALA A 500 5.80 8.07 -64.77
CA ALA A 500 5.63 8.85 -66.00
C ALA A 500 6.91 9.55 -66.48
N ASN A 501 7.82 9.91 -65.56
CA ASN A 501 9.11 10.52 -65.90
C ASN A 501 10.20 9.49 -66.21
N LEU A 502 10.08 8.25 -65.70
CA LEU A 502 10.94 7.13 -66.08
C LEU A 502 10.61 6.60 -67.49
N VAL A 503 9.33 6.54 -67.88
CA VAL A 503 8.95 6.13 -69.24
C VAL A 503 9.37 7.17 -70.31
N ARG A 504 9.47 8.45 -69.95
CA ARG A 504 9.89 9.52 -70.89
C ARG A 504 11.42 9.66 -71.02
N ALA A 505 12.21 8.94 -70.21
CA ALA A 505 13.68 8.98 -70.25
C ALA A 505 14.31 7.82 -71.05
N ASP A 506 13.50 6.86 -71.50
CA ASP A 506 13.94 5.64 -72.21
C ASP A 506 13.59 5.63 -73.72
N GLU A 507 13.28 6.79 -74.32
CA GLU A 507 13.19 6.91 -75.78
C GLU A 507 14.58 7.28 -76.35
N PRO A 508 15.26 6.38 -77.09
CA PRO A 508 16.55 6.71 -77.70
C PRO A 508 16.33 7.61 -78.91
N ASP A 509 16.94 8.80 -78.89
CA ASP A 509 17.14 9.64 -80.07
C ASP A 509 17.96 8.87 -81.10
N GLY A 510 17.25 8.23 -82.03
CA GLY A 510 17.80 7.55 -83.19
C GLY A 510 18.17 8.54 -84.29
N HIS A 511 19.43 8.45 -84.71
CA HIS A 511 20.01 8.94 -85.96
C HIS A 511 19.04 9.26 -87.11
N ARG A 512 19.17 10.48 -87.67
CA ARG A 512 19.26 10.79 -89.11
C ARG A 512 20.31 11.91 -89.25
N GLY A 513 21.29 11.87 -90.15
CA GLY A 513 21.18 11.42 -91.54
C GLY A 513 20.87 12.64 -92.38
#